data_AF-A0A0Q7W1D2-F1
#
_entry.id   AF-A0A0Q7W1D2-F1
#
_cell.length_a   1.000
_cell.length_b   1.000
_cell.length_c   1.000
_cell.angle_alpha   90.00
_cell.angle_beta   90.00
_cell.angle_gamma   90.00
#
_symmetry.space_group_name_H-M   'P 1'
#
loop_
_entity.id
_entity.type
_entity.pdbx_description
1 polymer ?
#
loop_
_entity_poly.entity_id
_entity_poly.type
_entity_poly.pdbx_seq_one_letter_code
_entity_poly.pdbx_strand_id
1 'polypeptide(L)'
;MRCAAPLLFLTLLAAHGGPAAAGETACWFENGAIVAPAAVGGVAGDYVIDLSAPHTLLHRDVAQASGFTDTALSLPVRLAGQAVEAAPIAVQSLDYRAVGFSTPIVGVIGADILDRYTLTLDFSPCRLRLDRPGGASLDGRKGGLPVTMVGGTPTILAAASDGLTGVSGPFALDTASAGGVRARGAADGPRQKPAGTLSGLSLAGTLRQDLPAVVAGDLPDGVVGAIGVQVLAAYRLRLDPKALRLWLTPIQAAR
;
A
#
# COMPACT_ATOMS: atom_id res chain seq x y z
N MET A 1 69.50 27.23 10.07
CA MET A 1 68.84 25.92 9.96
C MET A 1 68.29 25.54 11.33
N ARG A 2 66.97 25.55 11.51
CA ARG A 2 66.24 24.87 12.60
C ARG A 2 64.74 24.88 12.22
N CYS A 3 64.17 23.68 12.14
CA CYS A 3 62.85 23.33 11.62
C CYS A 3 61.70 24.00 12.37
N ALA A 4 60.76 24.60 11.64
CA ALA A 4 59.40 24.82 12.10
C ALA A 4 58.55 23.61 11.69
N ALA A 5 58.04 22.87 12.66
CA ALA A 5 57.10 21.76 12.44
C ALA A 5 55.68 22.34 12.29
N PRO A 6 54.90 21.96 11.25
CA PRO A 6 53.50 22.34 11.16
C PRO A 6 52.65 21.35 11.96
N LEU A 7 51.88 21.89 12.90
CA LEU A 7 50.83 21.15 13.61
C LEU A 7 49.68 20.84 12.62
N LEU A 8 49.56 19.56 12.28
CA LEU A 8 48.41 18.96 11.59
C LEU A 8 47.20 18.97 12.53
N PHE A 9 46.21 19.82 12.23
CA PHE A 9 44.86 19.68 12.78
C PHE A 9 44.11 18.60 11.99
N LEU A 10 44.06 17.37 12.51
CA LEU A 10 43.08 16.37 12.09
C LEU A 10 41.72 16.71 12.70
N THR A 11 40.81 17.23 11.88
CA THR A 11 39.39 17.29 12.21
C THR A 11 38.77 15.90 12.00
N LEU A 12 38.49 15.19 13.09
CA LEU A 12 37.66 13.99 13.07
C LEU A 12 36.22 14.37 12.69
N LEU A 13 35.79 14.00 11.48
CA LEU A 13 34.38 13.90 11.12
C LEU A 13 33.78 12.69 11.86
N ALA A 14 33.25 12.94 13.05
CA ALA A 14 32.38 11.99 13.73
C ALA A 14 31.10 11.83 12.90
N ALA A 15 31.00 10.72 12.16
CA ALA A 15 29.76 10.27 11.56
C ALA A 15 28.76 9.97 12.68
N HIS A 16 27.90 10.93 12.98
CA HIS A 16 26.77 10.72 13.86
C HIS A 16 25.78 9.85 13.09
N GLY A 17 25.76 8.55 13.41
CA GLY A 17 24.66 7.67 13.06
C GLY A 17 23.40 8.15 13.79
N GLY A 18 22.69 9.09 13.17
CA GLY A 18 21.39 9.55 13.65
C GLY A 18 20.40 8.38 13.72
N PRO A 19 19.32 8.51 14.52
CA PRO A 19 18.29 7.49 14.59
C PRO A 19 17.75 7.21 13.18
N ALA A 20 17.49 5.94 12.88
CA ALA A 20 16.92 5.52 11.60
C ALA A 20 15.62 6.30 11.33
N ALA A 21 15.68 7.23 10.38
CA ALA A 21 14.56 8.12 10.10
C ALA A 21 13.41 7.32 9.47
N ALA A 22 12.23 7.46 10.07
CA ALA A 22 10.97 7.18 9.40
C ALA A 22 10.92 7.96 8.09
N GLY A 23 10.40 7.31 7.06
CA GLY A 23 10.25 7.91 5.75
C GLY A 23 8.80 8.34 5.52
N GLU A 24 8.56 9.53 4.99
CA GLU A 24 7.21 10.03 4.70
C GLU A 24 7.14 10.65 3.31
N THR A 25 5.99 10.49 2.64
CA THR A 25 5.66 11.23 1.42
C THR A 25 4.21 11.71 1.44
N ALA A 26 3.96 12.83 0.77
CA ALA A 26 2.61 13.16 0.34
C ALA A 26 2.12 12.10 -0.67
N CYS A 27 0.82 11.84 -0.62
CA CYS A 27 0.09 11.03 -1.59
C CYS A 27 -1.17 11.80 -2.02
N TRP A 28 -1.96 11.23 -2.93
CA TRP A 28 -3.27 11.74 -3.29
C TRP A 28 -4.22 10.60 -3.67
N PHE A 29 -5.50 10.93 -3.81
CA PHE A 29 -6.50 10.03 -4.37
C PHE A 29 -6.66 10.28 -5.86
N GLU A 30 -6.63 9.21 -6.62
CA GLU A 30 -6.98 9.24 -8.02
C GLU A 30 -7.72 7.96 -8.37
N ASN A 31 -8.90 8.10 -8.97
CA ASN A 31 -9.74 6.96 -9.38
C ASN A 31 -9.96 5.91 -8.26
N GLY A 32 -10.11 6.37 -7.02
CA GLY A 32 -10.29 5.52 -5.85
C GLY A 32 -9.04 4.82 -5.33
N ALA A 33 -7.87 5.12 -5.89
CA ALA A 33 -6.59 4.60 -5.45
C ALA A 33 -5.75 5.65 -4.73
N ILE A 34 -4.92 5.19 -3.79
CA ILE A 34 -3.82 5.97 -3.24
C ILE A 34 -2.68 5.94 -4.25
N VAL A 35 -2.23 7.12 -4.65
CA VAL A 35 -1.08 7.31 -5.53
C VAL A 35 0.00 8.08 -4.80
N ALA A 36 1.26 7.67 -4.95
CA ALA A 36 2.40 8.34 -4.36
C ALA A 36 3.61 8.32 -5.31
N PRO A 37 4.50 9.32 -5.19
CA PRO A 37 5.74 9.32 -5.96
C PRO A 37 6.66 8.19 -5.47
N ALA A 38 7.16 7.40 -6.41
CA ALA A 38 8.09 6.30 -6.14
C ALA A 38 9.07 6.13 -7.31
N ALA A 39 10.04 5.23 -7.15
CA ALA A 39 10.89 4.78 -8.25
C ALA A 39 11.17 3.27 -8.15
N VAL A 40 11.07 2.56 -9.28
CA VAL A 40 11.41 1.14 -9.42
C VAL A 40 12.42 0.99 -10.54
N GLY A 41 13.61 0.44 -10.26
CA GLY A 41 14.67 0.29 -11.26
C GLY A 41 15.16 1.60 -11.87
N GLY A 42 15.00 2.73 -11.16
CA GLY A 42 15.31 4.06 -11.68
C GLY A 42 14.14 4.74 -12.43
N VAL A 43 13.04 4.03 -12.68
CA VAL A 43 11.83 4.59 -13.30
C VAL A 43 11.01 5.34 -12.24
N ALA A 44 11.20 6.66 -12.17
CA ALA A 44 10.45 7.52 -11.25
C ALA A 44 9.08 7.91 -11.83
N GLY A 45 8.08 8.05 -10.96
CA GLY A 45 6.79 8.61 -11.31
C GLY A 45 5.71 8.20 -10.31
N ASP A 46 4.49 8.12 -10.79
CA ASP A 46 3.30 7.94 -9.96
C ASP A 46 2.93 6.46 -9.89
N TYR A 47 3.01 5.92 -8.69
CA TYR A 47 2.70 4.52 -8.42
C TYR A 47 1.46 4.41 -7.56
N VAL A 48 0.59 3.47 -7.91
CA VAL A 48 -0.51 3.05 -7.04
C VAL A 48 0.07 2.31 -5.85
N ILE A 49 -0.35 2.68 -4.65
CA ILE A 49 -0.01 1.98 -3.41
C ILE A 49 -1.13 1.00 -3.12
N ASP A 50 -0.88 -0.30 -3.27
CA ASP A 50 -1.91 -1.34 -3.25
C ASP A 50 -1.58 -2.44 -2.23
N LEU A 51 -2.17 -2.36 -1.05
CA LEU A 51 -2.06 -3.42 -0.04
C LEU A 51 -2.74 -4.75 -0.46
N SER A 52 -3.61 -4.76 -1.47
CA SER A 52 -4.27 -5.98 -1.96
C SER A 52 -3.56 -6.62 -3.16
N ALA A 53 -2.51 -5.97 -3.69
CA ALA A 53 -1.62 -6.57 -4.68
C ALA A 53 -0.50 -7.35 -3.98
N PRO A 54 -0.34 -8.67 -4.19
CA PRO A 54 0.75 -9.44 -3.58
C PRO A 54 2.14 -9.00 -4.03
N HIS A 55 2.23 -8.52 -5.27
CA HIS A 55 3.49 -8.23 -5.95
C HIS A 55 3.53 -6.79 -6.45
N THR A 56 4.72 -6.22 -6.43
CA THR A 56 5.02 -4.95 -7.06
C THR A 56 5.13 -5.15 -8.57
N LEU A 57 4.44 -4.28 -9.31
CA LEU A 57 4.27 -4.37 -10.75
C LEU A 57 4.80 -3.11 -11.44
N LEU A 58 5.44 -3.29 -12.60
CA LEU A 58 5.79 -2.20 -13.51
C LEU A 58 4.98 -2.33 -14.80
N HIS A 59 4.45 -1.21 -15.30
CA HIS A 59 3.71 -1.23 -16.55
C HIS A 59 4.62 -1.63 -17.71
N ARG A 60 4.17 -2.58 -18.55
CA ARG A 60 4.93 -3.11 -19.70
C ARG A 60 5.54 -2.03 -20.57
N ASP A 61 4.73 -1.13 -21.09
CA ASP A 61 5.19 -0.09 -22.01
C ASP A 61 6.19 0.87 -21.36
N VAL A 62 6.01 1.17 -20.07
CA VAL A 62 6.94 2.01 -19.30
C VAL A 62 8.26 1.28 -19.04
N ALA A 63 8.20 -0.01 -18.70
CA ALA A 63 9.38 -0.85 -18.50
C ALA A 63 10.21 -0.95 -19.79
N GLN A 64 9.54 -1.21 -20.92
CA GLN A 64 10.16 -1.31 -22.24
C GLN A 64 10.76 0.03 -22.70
N ALA A 65 10.05 1.14 -22.50
CA ALA A 65 10.58 2.48 -22.77
C ALA A 65 11.81 2.80 -21.91
N SER A 66 11.94 2.16 -20.75
CA SER A 66 13.09 2.28 -19.84
C SER A 66 14.19 1.25 -20.11
N GLY A 67 14.07 0.45 -21.18
CA GLY A 67 15.09 -0.51 -21.62
C GLY A 67 15.01 -1.89 -20.97
N PHE A 68 13.97 -2.19 -20.17
CA PHE A 68 13.76 -3.53 -19.63
C PHE A 68 13.06 -4.44 -20.65
N THR A 69 13.69 -5.57 -20.97
CA THR A 69 13.16 -6.58 -21.90
C THR A 69 12.54 -7.78 -21.20
N ASP A 70 13.02 -8.12 -20.01
CA ASP A 70 12.52 -9.25 -19.22
C ASP A 70 11.26 -8.87 -18.44
N THR A 71 10.41 -9.87 -18.18
CA THR A 71 9.14 -9.66 -17.46
C THR A 71 9.19 -10.00 -15.98
N ALA A 72 10.28 -10.60 -15.52
CA ALA A 72 10.56 -10.86 -14.13
C ALA A 72 11.93 -10.25 -13.81
N LEU A 73 11.94 -9.21 -12.99
CA LEU A 73 13.11 -8.40 -12.73
C LEU A 73 13.46 -8.42 -11.24
N SER A 74 14.71 -8.10 -10.93
CA SER A 74 15.16 -7.80 -9.56
C SER A 74 15.69 -6.37 -9.55
N LEU A 75 14.88 -5.43 -9.06
CA LEU A 75 15.17 -4.00 -9.17
C LEU A 75 15.16 -3.30 -7.81
N PRO A 76 15.90 -2.20 -7.65
CA PRO A 76 15.77 -1.34 -6.48
C PRO A 76 14.41 -0.64 -6.48
N VAL A 77 13.84 -0.43 -5.29
CA VAL A 77 12.59 0.31 -5.07
C VAL A 77 12.82 1.44 -4.09
N ARG A 78 12.31 2.64 -4.40
CA ARG A 78 12.33 3.82 -3.52
C ARG A 78 10.92 4.35 -3.32
N LEU A 79 10.49 4.49 -2.08
CA LEU A 79 9.18 5.02 -1.72
C LEU A 79 9.26 5.70 -0.36
N ALA A 80 8.69 6.91 -0.23
CA ALA A 80 8.63 7.65 1.02
C ALA A 80 10.00 7.79 1.72
N GLY A 81 11.10 8.00 0.99
CA GLY A 81 12.45 8.07 1.56
C GLY A 81 13.04 6.72 2.02
N GLN A 82 12.29 5.62 1.95
CA GLN A 82 12.80 4.27 2.16
C GLN A 82 13.31 3.66 0.85
N ALA A 83 14.23 2.70 0.97
CA ALA A 83 14.83 2.00 -0.15
C ALA A 83 14.90 0.49 0.10
N VAL A 84 14.60 -0.28 -0.95
CA VAL A 84 14.87 -1.72 -1.04
C VAL A 84 15.86 -1.90 -2.18
N GLU A 85 17.05 -2.43 -1.90
CA GLU A 85 18.13 -2.52 -2.89
C GLU A 85 17.81 -3.46 -4.06
N ALA A 86 17.07 -4.53 -3.79
CA ALA A 86 16.64 -5.49 -4.78
C ALA A 86 15.33 -6.15 -4.35
N ALA A 87 14.30 -6.04 -5.19
CA ALA A 87 13.01 -6.69 -5.00
C ALA A 87 12.54 -7.34 -6.31
N PRO A 88 11.79 -8.46 -6.23
CA PRO A 88 11.17 -9.05 -7.39
C PRO A 88 10.10 -8.12 -7.94
N ILE A 89 10.20 -7.76 -9.22
CA ILE A 89 9.22 -6.92 -9.93
C ILE A 89 8.68 -7.71 -11.11
N ALA A 90 7.36 -7.79 -11.22
CA ALA A 90 6.70 -8.34 -12.40
C ALA A 90 6.35 -7.21 -13.39
N VAL A 91 6.68 -7.41 -14.66
CA VAL A 91 6.31 -6.50 -15.74
C VAL A 91 5.11 -7.06 -16.48
N GLN A 92 4.03 -6.30 -16.52
CA GLN A 92 2.79 -6.70 -17.19
C GLN A 92 2.02 -5.48 -17.68
N SER A 93 1.04 -5.70 -18.58
CA SER A 93 0.08 -4.62 -18.88
C SER A 93 -0.71 -4.31 -17.60
N LEU A 94 -0.83 -3.02 -17.31
CA LEU A 94 -1.68 -2.53 -16.23
C LEU A 94 -2.90 -1.76 -16.79
N ASP A 95 -3.23 -1.94 -18.07
CA ASP A 95 -4.34 -1.25 -18.73
C ASP A 95 -5.67 -1.47 -17.97
N TYR A 96 -5.92 -2.71 -17.55
CA TYR A 96 -7.05 -3.08 -16.67
C TYR A 96 -7.14 -2.20 -15.40
N ARG A 97 -6.00 -1.79 -14.86
CA ARG A 97 -5.88 -0.96 -13.64
C ARG A 97 -5.84 0.53 -13.93
N ALA A 98 -5.38 0.94 -15.12
CA ALA A 98 -5.15 2.33 -15.50
C ALA A 98 -6.41 3.05 -16.00
N VAL A 99 -7.47 2.33 -16.40
CA VAL A 99 -8.74 2.95 -16.82
C VAL A 99 -9.30 3.86 -15.72
N GLY A 100 -9.50 5.14 -16.04
CA GLY A 100 -10.06 6.16 -15.15
C GLY A 100 -9.01 7.04 -14.44
N PHE A 101 -7.72 6.74 -14.57
CA PHE A 101 -6.66 7.67 -14.18
C PHE A 101 -6.50 8.78 -15.24
N SER A 102 -6.16 9.98 -14.80
CA SER A 102 -5.89 11.13 -15.66
C SER A 102 -4.53 11.00 -16.34
N THR A 103 -3.56 10.40 -15.66
CA THR A 103 -2.25 10.03 -16.19
C THR A 103 -2.05 8.51 -16.09
N PRO A 104 -1.41 7.86 -17.07
CA PRO A 104 -1.06 6.44 -16.95
C PRO A 104 -0.19 6.21 -15.71
N ILE A 105 -0.59 5.26 -14.87
CA ILE A 105 0.21 4.85 -13.71
C ILE A 105 1.49 4.17 -14.19
N VAL A 106 2.61 4.47 -13.54
CA VAL A 106 3.90 3.84 -13.84
C VAL A 106 3.88 2.37 -13.42
N GLY A 107 3.26 2.10 -12.27
CA GLY A 107 3.23 0.78 -11.67
C GLY A 107 2.37 0.71 -10.43
N VAL A 108 2.49 -0.42 -9.74
CA VAL A 108 1.84 -0.70 -8.45
C VAL A 108 2.93 -1.08 -7.46
N ILE A 109 3.00 -0.42 -6.30
CA ILE A 109 3.77 -0.91 -5.16
C ILE A 109 2.86 -1.80 -4.31
N GLY A 110 3.20 -3.09 -4.30
CA GLY A 110 2.42 -4.14 -3.66
C GLY A 110 2.85 -4.46 -2.23
N ALA A 111 2.18 -5.46 -1.65
CA ALA A 111 2.41 -5.94 -0.30
C ALA A 111 3.84 -6.48 -0.08
N ASP A 112 4.50 -7.03 -1.10
CA ASP A 112 5.89 -7.51 -1.06
C ASP A 112 6.96 -6.44 -0.74
N ILE A 113 6.63 -5.17 -1.01
CA ILE A 113 7.45 -4.01 -0.61
C ILE A 113 6.92 -3.41 0.68
N LEU A 114 5.60 -3.24 0.78
CA LEU A 114 4.96 -2.56 1.91
C LEU A 114 5.07 -3.37 3.22
N ASP A 115 5.14 -4.70 3.14
CA ASP A 115 5.22 -5.59 4.31
C ASP A 115 6.56 -5.51 5.08
N ARG A 116 7.54 -4.83 4.47
CA ARG A 116 8.88 -4.59 5.03
C ARG A 116 8.88 -3.48 6.06
N TYR A 117 7.79 -2.72 6.17
CA TYR A 117 7.68 -1.54 7.02
C TYR A 117 6.44 -1.63 7.90
N THR A 118 6.47 -0.90 9.01
CA THR A 118 5.22 -0.49 9.64
C THR A 118 4.67 0.69 8.86
N LEU A 119 3.52 0.50 8.21
CA LEU A 119 2.88 1.48 7.36
C LEU A 119 1.87 2.30 8.15
N THR A 120 1.91 3.62 8.01
CA THR A 120 0.84 4.51 8.47
C THR A 120 0.32 5.31 7.29
N LEU A 121 -1.00 5.32 7.09
CA LEU A 121 -1.67 6.04 6.03
C LEU A 121 -2.75 6.95 6.63
N ASP A 122 -2.54 8.25 6.44
CA ASP A 122 -3.56 9.27 6.62
C ASP A 122 -4.21 9.56 5.27
N PHE A 123 -5.54 9.66 5.25
CA PHE A 123 -6.29 9.93 4.03
C PHE A 123 -6.56 11.45 3.87
N SER A 124 -6.49 12.26 4.93
CA SER A 124 -6.66 13.71 4.82
C SER A 124 -5.85 14.47 5.89
N PRO A 125 -4.82 15.26 5.51
CA PRO A 125 -4.19 15.26 4.19
C PRO A 125 -3.59 13.87 3.87
N CYS A 126 -3.54 13.48 2.60
CA CYS A 126 -2.97 12.18 2.26
C CYS A 126 -1.47 12.14 2.56
N ARG A 127 -1.08 11.25 3.48
CA ARG A 127 0.31 11.03 3.91
C ARG A 127 0.56 9.53 4.07
N LEU A 128 1.60 9.05 3.40
CA LEU A 128 2.11 7.70 3.57
C LEU A 128 3.43 7.77 4.33
N ARG A 129 3.47 7.13 5.50
CA ARG A 129 4.67 6.97 6.30
C ARG A 129 5.08 5.50 6.41
N LEU A 130 6.37 5.25 6.20
CA LEU A 130 6.99 3.94 6.30
C LEU A 130 8.06 3.99 7.40
N ASP A 131 7.79 3.28 8.49
CA ASP A 131 8.72 3.10 9.60
C ASP A 131 9.43 1.74 9.46
N ARG A 132 10.72 1.65 9.77
CA ARG A 132 11.38 0.33 9.84
C ARG A 132 10.75 -0.50 10.97
N PRO A 133 10.58 -1.83 10.79
CA PRO A 133 10.07 -2.69 11.84
C PRO A 133 10.91 -2.55 13.11
N GLY A 134 10.27 -2.37 14.26
CA GLY A 134 10.96 -2.21 15.55
C GLY A 134 11.52 -0.81 15.83
N GLY A 135 11.32 0.18 14.95
CA GLY A 135 11.54 1.59 15.28
C GLY A 135 10.65 2.02 16.45
N ALA A 136 11.11 2.99 17.25
CA ALA A 136 10.44 3.44 18.48
C ALA A 136 8.93 3.61 18.25
N SER A 137 8.16 2.67 18.79
CA SER A 137 6.70 2.64 18.63
C SER A 137 6.15 3.94 19.23
N LEU A 138 5.61 4.80 18.37
CA LEU A 138 4.64 5.77 18.83
C LEU A 138 3.44 4.96 19.34
N ASP A 139 3.39 4.91 20.66
CA ASP A 139 2.37 4.33 21.53
C ASP A 139 2.40 2.82 21.72
N GLY A 140 2.50 2.41 22.99
CA GLY A 140 2.08 1.12 23.50
C GLY A 140 0.57 0.92 23.41
N ARG A 141 -0.01 1.08 22.21
CA ARG A 141 -1.41 0.81 21.93
C ARG A 141 -1.66 -0.69 22.06
N LYS A 142 -2.09 -1.11 23.26
CA LYS A 142 -2.75 -2.41 23.45
C LYS A 142 -3.97 -2.47 22.53
N GLY A 143 -4.17 -3.59 21.86
CA GLY A 143 -5.26 -3.78 20.89
C GLY A 143 -4.79 -3.66 19.44
N GLY A 144 -5.70 -3.83 18.49
CA GLY A 144 -5.42 -3.94 17.06
C GLY A 144 -6.08 -5.19 16.48
N LEU A 145 -6.73 -5.04 15.32
CA LEU A 145 -7.36 -6.14 14.61
C LEU A 145 -6.28 -7.16 14.23
N PRO A 146 -6.53 -8.47 14.44
CA PRO A 146 -5.61 -9.51 14.01
C PRO A 146 -5.53 -9.50 12.48
N VAL A 147 -4.30 -9.46 11.97
CA VAL A 147 -4.01 -9.58 10.54
C VAL A 147 -3.59 -11.00 10.23
N THR A 148 -4.06 -11.53 9.12
CA THR A 148 -3.55 -12.79 8.54
C THR A 148 -2.99 -12.49 7.16
N MET A 149 -1.81 -13.04 6.86
CA MET A 149 -1.26 -12.96 5.50
C MET A 149 -1.87 -14.08 4.65
N VAL A 150 -2.63 -13.73 3.63
CA VAL A 150 -3.26 -14.69 2.71
C VAL A 150 -2.84 -14.35 1.28
N GLY A 151 -2.23 -15.33 0.61
CA GLY A 151 -1.71 -15.14 -0.75
C GLY A 151 -0.78 -13.93 -0.90
N GLY A 152 0.04 -13.65 0.13
CA GLY A 152 0.98 -12.52 0.14
C GLY A 152 0.38 -11.17 0.54
N THR A 153 -0.92 -11.10 0.88
CA THR A 153 -1.60 -9.83 1.22
C THR A 153 -2.05 -9.78 2.68
N PRO A 154 -1.99 -8.62 3.35
CA PRO A 154 -2.56 -8.43 4.67
C PRO A 154 -4.09 -8.45 4.61
N THR A 155 -4.68 -9.37 5.37
CA THR A 155 -6.13 -9.52 5.48
C THR A 155 -6.61 -9.40 6.91
N ILE A 156 -7.88 -9.04 7.06
CA ILE A 156 -8.60 -9.07 8.34
C ILE A 156 -9.92 -9.82 8.16
N LEU A 157 -10.46 -10.34 9.26
CA LEU A 157 -11.78 -10.96 9.24
C LEU A 157 -12.86 -9.88 9.08
N ALA A 158 -13.72 -10.08 8.09
CA ALA A 158 -14.91 -9.28 7.87
C ALA A 158 -16.04 -10.16 7.29
N ALA A 159 -17.25 -9.59 7.21
CA ALA A 159 -18.36 -10.21 6.52
C ALA A 159 -19.09 -9.17 5.66
N ALA A 160 -19.50 -9.56 4.46
CA ALA A 160 -20.24 -8.71 3.54
C ALA A 160 -21.48 -9.45 3.01
N SER A 161 -22.54 -8.72 2.72
CA SER A 161 -23.78 -9.26 2.15
C SER A 161 -24.45 -8.28 1.21
N ASP A 162 -25.05 -8.79 0.15
CA ASP A 162 -25.92 -8.07 -0.79
C ASP A 162 -27.42 -8.21 -0.44
N GLY A 163 -27.74 -8.79 0.71
CA GLY A 163 -29.10 -9.04 1.19
C GLY A 163 -29.69 -10.39 0.76
N LEU A 164 -29.11 -11.06 -0.23
CA LEU A 164 -29.51 -12.41 -0.68
C LEU A 164 -28.45 -13.45 -0.34
N THR A 165 -27.18 -13.07 -0.50
CA THR A 165 -26.00 -13.87 -0.25
C THR A 165 -25.06 -13.14 0.71
N GLY A 166 -24.28 -13.91 1.45
CA GLY A 166 -23.32 -13.40 2.40
C GLY A 166 -22.01 -14.17 2.35
N VAL A 167 -20.91 -13.46 2.52
CA VAL A 167 -19.58 -14.04 2.63
C VAL A 167 -18.93 -13.56 3.92
N SER A 168 -18.19 -14.45 4.58
CA SER A 168 -17.36 -14.11 5.72
C SER A 168 -16.03 -14.82 5.59
N GLY A 169 -14.95 -14.12 5.95
CA GLY A 169 -13.61 -14.66 5.84
C GLY A 169 -12.54 -13.57 5.75
N PRO A 170 -11.37 -13.91 5.21
CA PRO A 170 -10.27 -12.96 5.03
C PRO A 170 -10.59 -11.93 3.94
N PHE A 171 -10.65 -10.66 4.34
CA PHE A 171 -10.74 -9.52 3.42
C PHE A 171 -9.40 -8.80 3.35
N ALA A 172 -8.86 -8.62 2.14
CA ALA A 172 -7.66 -7.81 1.93
C ALA A 172 -7.94 -6.31 2.17
N LEU A 173 -6.90 -5.57 2.52
CA LEU A 173 -6.95 -4.11 2.57
C LEU A 173 -6.65 -3.58 1.16
N ASP A 174 -7.59 -2.92 0.50
CA ASP A 174 -7.42 -2.44 -0.88
C ASP A 174 -7.35 -0.91 -0.92
N THR A 175 -6.13 -0.40 -0.99
CA THR A 175 -5.85 1.03 -1.15
C THR A 175 -5.88 1.48 -2.62
N ALA A 176 -6.32 0.63 -3.54
CA ALA A 176 -6.40 0.83 -4.99
C ALA A 176 -7.82 0.63 -5.54
N SER A 177 -8.85 0.94 -4.74
CA SER A 177 -10.26 0.64 -5.03
C SER A 177 -11.20 1.77 -4.62
N ALA A 178 -12.02 2.22 -5.58
CA ALA A 178 -13.05 3.24 -5.37
C ALA A 178 -14.28 2.70 -4.59
N GLY A 179 -14.56 1.40 -4.69
CA GLY A 179 -15.68 0.78 -3.97
C GLY A 179 -15.42 0.65 -2.47
N GLY A 180 -16.49 0.55 -1.67
CA GLY A 180 -16.39 0.20 -0.25
C GLY A 180 -15.91 -1.24 -0.05
N VAL A 181 -16.31 -2.14 -0.96
CA VAL A 181 -15.85 -3.52 -1.00
C VAL A 181 -15.56 -3.94 -2.44
N ARG A 182 -14.51 -4.72 -2.65
CA ARG A 182 -14.33 -5.50 -3.87
C ARG A 182 -14.83 -6.93 -3.64
N ALA A 183 -15.88 -7.31 -4.36
CA ALA A 183 -16.44 -8.66 -4.32
C ALA A 183 -15.73 -9.55 -5.33
N ARG A 184 -15.27 -10.74 -4.90
CA ARG A 184 -14.62 -11.69 -5.80
C ARG A 184 -15.51 -11.99 -7.01
N GLY A 185 -14.93 -11.93 -8.21
CA GLY A 185 -15.63 -12.18 -9.47
C GLY A 185 -14.66 -12.38 -10.63
N ALA A 186 -15.16 -12.40 -11.86
CA ALA A 186 -14.33 -12.54 -13.06
C ALA A 186 -13.61 -11.21 -13.39
N ALA A 187 -12.39 -11.29 -13.93
CA ALA A 187 -11.63 -10.13 -14.42
C ALA A 187 -12.05 -9.75 -15.87
N ASP A 188 -13.32 -9.39 -16.08
CA ASP A 188 -13.94 -9.24 -17.41
C ASP A 188 -14.20 -7.78 -17.84
N GLY A 189 -13.60 -6.81 -17.16
CA GLY A 189 -13.73 -5.38 -17.46
C GLY A 189 -12.72 -4.57 -16.66
N PRO A 190 -12.81 -3.23 -16.61
CA PRO A 190 -11.88 -2.39 -15.83
C PRO A 190 -11.86 -2.72 -14.32
N ARG A 191 -10.77 -2.39 -13.63
CA ARG A 191 -10.62 -2.65 -12.18
C ARG A 191 -11.74 -2.06 -11.33
N GLN A 192 -12.18 -0.85 -11.67
CA GLN A 192 -13.24 -0.14 -10.93
C GLN A 192 -14.65 -0.48 -11.47
N LYS A 193 -14.85 -1.60 -12.18
CA LYS A 193 -16.15 -2.03 -12.70
C LYS A 193 -17.15 -2.20 -11.54
N PRO A 194 -18.28 -1.48 -11.53
CA PRO A 194 -19.31 -1.64 -10.51
C PRO A 194 -19.85 -3.07 -10.45
N ALA A 195 -20.08 -3.55 -9.23
CA ALA A 195 -20.68 -4.86 -8.92
C ALA A 195 -22.04 -4.74 -8.21
N GLY A 196 -22.54 -3.50 -8.01
CA GLY A 196 -23.79 -3.21 -7.31
C GLY A 196 -23.55 -2.55 -5.96
N THR A 197 -24.50 -2.71 -5.04
CA THR A 197 -24.47 -2.12 -3.71
C THR A 197 -24.65 -3.22 -2.67
N LEU A 198 -23.78 -3.27 -1.66
CA LEU A 198 -23.93 -4.17 -0.53
C LEU A 198 -24.99 -3.66 0.43
N SER A 199 -25.82 -4.57 0.92
CA SER A 199 -26.72 -4.31 2.06
C SER A 199 -25.96 -4.16 3.37
N GLY A 200 -24.79 -4.81 3.51
CA GLY A 200 -24.03 -4.76 4.74
C GLY A 200 -22.55 -5.15 4.60
N LEU A 201 -21.69 -4.46 5.34
CA LEU A 201 -20.30 -4.84 5.67
C LEU A 201 -20.15 -4.78 7.20
N SER A 202 -19.84 -5.92 7.81
CA SER A 202 -19.42 -6.01 9.20
C SER A 202 -17.90 -6.03 9.30
N LEU A 203 -17.35 -5.02 9.95
CA LEU A 203 -15.92 -4.83 10.15
C LEU A 203 -15.67 -4.31 11.56
N ALA A 204 -14.85 -5.03 12.34
CA ALA A 204 -14.42 -4.60 13.67
C ALA A 204 -15.58 -4.24 14.63
N GLY A 205 -16.71 -4.94 14.53
CA GLY A 205 -17.91 -4.68 15.33
C GLY A 205 -18.75 -3.50 14.83
N THR A 206 -18.37 -2.86 13.72
CA THR A 206 -19.18 -1.84 13.04
C THR A 206 -19.89 -2.43 11.84
N LEU A 207 -21.19 -2.17 11.73
CA LEU A 207 -21.97 -2.41 10.51
C LEU A 207 -21.97 -1.14 9.66
N ARG A 208 -21.68 -1.30 8.36
CA ARG A 208 -21.90 -0.29 7.32
C ARG A 208 -22.88 -0.84 6.31
N GLN A 209 -23.74 -0.01 5.78
CA GLN A 209 -24.78 -0.40 4.83
C GLN A 209 -24.68 0.47 3.58
N ASP A 210 -25.35 0.04 2.51
CA ASP A 210 -25.49 0.76 1.25
C ASP A 210 -24.13 1.13 0.63
N LEU A 211 -23.16 0.23 0.73
CA LEU A 211 -21.81 0.45 0.22
C LEU A 211 -21.70 0.02 -1.25
N PRO A 212 -21.21 0.88 -2.15
CA PRO A 212 -20.81 0.47 -3.49
C PRO A 212 -19.84 -0.70 -3.47
N ALA A 213 -20.14 -1.73 -4.26
CA ALA A 213 -19.24 -2.84 -4.52
C ALA A 213 -18.64 -2.70 -5.93
N VAL A 214 -17.40 -3.16 -6.08
CA VAL A 214 -16.75 -3.31 -7.39
C VAL A 214 -16.22 -4.74 -7.56
N VAL A 215 -15.98 -5.16 -8.81
CA VAL A 215 -15.51 -6.52 -9.10
C VAL A 215 -14.03 -6.70 -8.72
N ALA A 216 -13.73 -7.81 -8.05
CA ALA A 216 -12.39 -8.24 -7.69
C ALA A 216 -11.98 -9.45 -8.54
N GLY A 217 -11.39 -9.18 -9.70
CA GLY A 217 -10.95 -10.21 -10.65
C GLY A 217 -9.59 -10.83 -10.32
N ASP A 218 -8.85 -10.24 -9.40
CA ASP A 218 -7.43 -10.49 -9.19
C ASP A 218 -7.05 -10.72 -7.72
N LEU A 219 -8.02 -11.09 -6.88
CA LEU A 219 -7.74 -11.39 -5.47
C LEU A 219 -7.04 -12.75 -5.31
N PRO A 220 -6.02 -12.85 -4.44
CA PRO A 220 -5.32 -14.10 -4.18
C PRO A 220 -6.23 -15.19 -3.63
N ASP A 221 -5.91 -16.46 -3.89
CA ASP A 221 -6.67 -17.59 -3.36
C ASP A 221 -6.79 -17.52 -1.82
N GLY A 222 -7.97 -17.84 -1.31
CA GLY A 222 -8.32 -17.75 0.12
C GLY A 222 -8.78 -16.37 0.59
N VAL A 223 -8.61 -15.31 -0.20
CA VAL A 223 -9.19 -13.99 0.08
C VAL A 223 -10.63 -13.95 -0.43
N VAL A 224 -11.63 -13.64 0.40
CA VAL A 224 -13.04 -13.68 -0.02
C VAL A 224 -13.56 -12.33 -0.55
N GLY A 225 -12.82 -11.26 -0.32
CA GLY A 225 -13.11 -9.91 -0.82
C GLY A 225 -12.01 -8.93 -0.41
N ALA A 226 -12.17 -7.65 -0.73
CA ALA A 226 -11.26 -6.62 -0.22
C ALA A 226 -12.03 -5.37 0.24
N ILE A 227 -11.52 -4.70 1.27
CA ILE A 227 -12.11 -3.48 1.82
C ILE A 227 -11.43 -2.29 1.14
N GLY A 228 -12.20 -1.50 0.40
CA GLY A 228 -11.66 -0.41 -0.42
C GLY A 228 -11.57 0.93 0.30
N VAL A 229 -11.04 1.92 -0.41
CA VAL A 229 -10.73 3.25 0.14
C VAL A 229 -11.95 3.95 0.73
N GLN A 230 -13.15 3.77 0.15
CA GLN A 230 -14.37 4.39 0.67
C GLN A 230 -14.67 4.00 2.14
N VAL A 231 -14.24 2.81 2.56
CA VAL A 231 -14.34 2.36 3.97
C VAL A 231 -13.08 2.73 4.75
N LEU A 232 -11.89 2.51 4.18
CA LEU A 232 -10.62 2.73 4.87
C LEU A 232 -10.38 4.21 5.20
N ALA A 233 -10.84 5.13 4.37
CA ALA A 233 -10.63 6.57 4.52
C ALA A 233 -11.33 7.19 5.74
N ALA A 234 -12.25 6.46 6.39
CA ALA A 234 -12.83 6.87 7.67
C ALA A 234 -11.84 6.76 8.85
N TYR A 235 -10.64 6.22 8.60
CA TYR A 235 -9.65 5.92 9.61
C TYR A 235 -8.26 6.45 9.25
N ARG A 236 -7.48 6.77 10.27
CA ARG A 236 -6.02 6.65 10.19
C ARG A 236 -5.66 5.17 10.27
N LEU A 237 -5.08 4.65 9.19
CA LEU A 237 -4.67 3.26 9.09
C LEU A 237 -3.22 3.12 9.56
N ARG A 238 -2.95 2.17 10.46
CA ARG A 238 -1.60 1.72 10.77
C ARG A 238 -1.55 0.19 10.66
N LEU A 239 -0.69 -0.31 9.78
CA LEU A 239 -0.46 -1.73 9.59
C LEU A 239 0.95 -2.07 10.05
N ASP A 240 1.06 -3.04 10.98
CA ASP A 240 2.31 -3.70 11.31
C ASP A 240 2.24 -5.16 10.84
N PRO A 241 2.82 -5.46 9.66
CA PRO A 241 2.84 -6.81 9.09
C PRO A 241 3.64 -7.80 9.93
N LYS A 242 4.67 -7.36 10.67
CA LYS A 242 5.49 -8.23 11.51
C LYS A 242 4.79 -8.58 12.81
N ALA A 243 4.09 -7.61 13.41
CA ALA A 243 3.25 -7.87 14.57
C ALA A 243 1.91 -8.52 14.22
N LEU A 244 1.56 -8.60 12.92
CA LEU A 244 0.26 -9.05 12.42
C LEU A 244 -0.89 -8.27 13.05
N ARG A 245 -0.76 -6.94 13.07
CA ARG A 245 -1.74 -6.03 13.67
C ARG A 245 -2.11 -4.88 12.75
N LEU A 246 -3.39 -4.58 12.73
CA LEU A 246 -3.97 -3.42 12.07
C LEU A 246 -4.67 -2.55 13.10
N TRP A 247 -4.35 -1.26 13.11
CA TRP A 247 -5.10 -0.24 13.84
C TRP A 247 -5.84 0.63 12.85
N LEU A 248 -7.16 0.68 13.01
CA LEU A 248 -8.04 1.59 12.32
C LEU A 248 -8.51 2.62 13.35
N THR A 249 -7.85 3.77 13.41
CA THR A 249 -8.20 4.84 14.37
C THR A 249 -9.22 5.76 13.69
N PRO A 250 -10.47 5.87 14.18
CA PRO A 250 -11.45 6.73 13.55
C PRO A 250 -10.94 8.17 13.46
N ILE A 251 -11.10 8.80 12.30
CA ILE A 251 -10.89 10.23 12.17
C ILE A 251 -12.15 10.88 12.77
N GLN A 252 -12.01 11.73 13.80
CA GLN A 252 -13.15 12.51 14.28
C GLN A 252 -13.64 13.36 13.12
N ALA A 253 -14.89 13.17 12.70
CA ALA A 253 -15.51 14.07 11.75
C ALA A 253 -15.46 15.49 12.34
N ALA A 254 -14.93 16.45 11.57
CA ALA A 254 -15.15 17.85 11.88
C ALA A 254 -16.67 18.05 11.92
N ARG A 255 -17.18 18.44 13.10
CA ARG A 255 -18.59 18.81 13.26
C ARG A 255 -18.89 20.11 12.53
#